data_AF-A0A3A9E3M1-F1
#
_entry.id   AF-A0A3A9E3M1-F1
#
_cell.length_a   1.000
_cell.length_b   1.000
_cell.length_c   1.000
_cell.angle_alpha   90.00
_cell.angle_beta   90.00
_cell.angle_gamma   90.00
#
_symmetry.space_group_name_H-M   'P 1'
#
loop_
_entity.id
_entity.type
_entity.pdbx_description
1 polymer ?
#
loop_
_entity_poly.entity_id
_entity_poly.type
_entity_poly.pdbx_seq_one_letter_code
_entity_poly.pdbx_strand_id
1 'polypeptide(L)'
;MTTIAVVVILIPAAYSALPLIEDYRIRKNKSKNCLSQNTFTDREDDVNNIIEKLLTQEHVIEITGNGKQCGKTWIAKKIVDYINHPNDYKKNKKSIPYKAAYYIDMKGHNTDYIDNLLENNIINSKTVLIFDHVCELDYILTKQSLYHFQLIYIFEKNCNFNFFKYNISAFQEKNIDDLHEKIRSNYSEIDRITKYEIQTLYELTEGNIGKIHLMLSSQKCVVWIKDIAAGKLTDYELILNKIEMELLIGNYRKADEMLDQLKQENGKSLFANNSFFYKYNLLKADCEHLLNNYSSALSVLSVIEQDLYCKNSKNYELELCKAHYYKHLWMCNEALEILYQIKQHSYAAKVDSFGILLAKYFINDIYVPYSESNSLDKFLDTYYDASNNMQGQESRNALK
;
A
#
# COMPACT_ATOMS: atom_id res chain seq x y z
N MET A 1 47.71 0.93 -43.87
CA MET A 1 48.12 1.70 -42.67
C MET A 1 47.03 2.63 -42.11
N THR A 2 45.85 2.73 -42.73
CA THR A 2 44.79 3.67 -42.31
C THR A 2 43.82 3.09 -41.27
N THR A 3 43.54 1.79 -41.30
CA THR A 3 42.63 1.12 -40.35
C THR A 3 43.23 0.99 -38.94
N ILE A 4 44.52 0.67 -38.84
CA ILE A 4 45.21 0.52 -37.54
C ILE A 4 45.31 1.88 -36.83
N ALA A 5 45.59 2.96 -37.56
CA ALA A 5 45.65 4.31 -37.01
C ALA A 5 44.28 4.76 -36.45
N VAL A 6 43.18 4.43 -37.14
CA VAL A 6 41.82 4.75 -36.68
C VAL A 6 41.46 3.96 -35.40
N VAL A 7 41.84 2.69 -35.31
CA VAL A 7 41.61 1.86 -34.11
C VAL A 7 42.44 2.35 -32.92
N VAL A 8 43.69 2.76 -33.14
CA VAL A 8 44.58 3.30 -32.09
C VAL A 8 44.10 4.66 -31.56
N ILE A 9 43.32 5.43 -32.33
CA ILE A 9 42.72 6.69 -31.88
C ILE A 9 41.35 6.46 -31.20
N LEU A 10 40.56 5.50 -31.70
CA LEU A 10 39.23 5.21 -31.15
C LEU A 10 39.28 4.54 -29.77
N ILE A 11 40.29 3.70 -29.49
CA ILE A 11 40.40 3.02 -28.19
C ILE A 11 40.62 4.02 -27.04
N PRO A 12 41.60 4.96 -27.10
CA PRO A 12 41.75 6.00 -26.08
C PRO A 12 40.54 6.93 -25.98
N ALA A 13 39.89 7.26 -27.10
CA ALA A 13 38.69 8.09 -27.10
C ALA A 13 37.52 7.40 -26.39
N ALA A 14 37.30 6.10 -26.65
CA ALA A 14 36.31 5.29 -25.94
C ALA A 14 36.63 5.17 -24.45
N TYR A 15 37.90 4.93 -24.10
CA TYR A 15 38.34 4.89 -22.70
C TYR A 15 38.22 6.24 -21.98
N SER A 16 38.36 7.36 -22.69
CA SER A 16 38.14 8.71 -22.13
C SER A 16 36.65 9.07 -21.98
N ALA A 17 35.78 8.46 -22.78
CA ALA A 17 34.33 8.64 -22.72
C ALA A 17 33.68 7.77 -21.62
N LEU A 18 34.25 6.60 -21.30
CA LEU A 18 33.77 5.72 -20.23
C LEU A 18 33.58 6.45 -18.89
N PRO A 19 34.57 7.17 -18.33
CA PRO A 19 34.38 7.89 -17.07
C PRO A 19 33.36 9.01 -17.16
N LEU A 20 33.16 9.64 -18.34
CA LEU A 20 32.11 10.64 -18.56
C LEU A 20 30.70 10.00 -18.60
N ILE A 21 30.58 8.79 -19.16
CA ILE A 21 29.34 8.01 -19.16
C ILE A 21 29.03 7.49 -17.75
N GLU A 22 30.06 7.04 -17.02
CA GLU A 22 30.00 6.67 -15.60
C GLU A 22 29.52 7.87 -14.76
N ASP A 23 30.17 9.03 -14.92
CA ASP A 23 29.80 10.28 -14.27
C ASP A 23 28.39 10.73 -14.63
N TYR A 24 27.99 10.55 -15.88
CA TYR A 24 26.63 10.86 -16.35
C TYR A 24 25.62 9.91 -15.72
N ARG A 25 25.93 8.60 -15.61
CA ARG A 25 25.10 7.62 -14.89
C ARG A 25 25.02 7.93 -13.40
N ILE A 26 26.14 8.29 -12.76
CA ILE A 26 26.21 8.71 -11.35
C ILE A 26 25.41 10.01 -11.16
N ARG A 27 25.54 11.00 -12.04
CA ARG A 27 24.75 12.24 -12.01
C ARG A 27 23.27 12.01 -12.27
N LYS A 28 22.93 11.11 -13.19
CA LYS A 28 21.56 10.70 -13.50
C LYS A 28 20.94 9.89 -12.35
N ASN A 29 21.72 9.07 -11.64
CA ASN A 29 21.29 8.41 -10.41
C ASN A 29 21.17 9.40 -9.26
N LYS A 30 22.11 10.34 -9.12
CA LYS A 30 22.00 11.45 -8.16
C LYS A 30 20.75 12.29 -8.44
N SER A 31 20.37 12.54 -9.69
CA SER A 31 19.16 13.30 -10.01
C SER A 31 17.86 12.46 -9.96
N LYS A 32 17.91 11.16 -10.28
CA LYS A 32 16.76 10.25 -10.13
C LYS A 32 16.43 9.92 -8.67
N ASN A 33 17.43 9.90 -7.79
CA ASN A 33 17.28 9.57 -6.37
C ASN A 33 17.33 10.79 -5.45
N CYS A 34 17.60 11.99 -5.97
CA CYS A 34 17.45 13.22 -5.21
C CYS A 34 15.96 13.56 -5.14
N LEU A 35 15.37 13.23 -4.00
CA LEU A 35 14.14 13.89 -3.58
C LEU A 35 14.58 15.29 -3.10
N SER A 36 14.71 16.22 -4.05
CA SER A 36 15.21 17.60 -3.96
C SER A 36 15.09 18.34 -2.60
N GLN A 37 15.80 19.46 -2.45
CA GLN A 37 15.60 20.44 -1.36
C GLN A 37 14.11 20.77 -1.06
N ASN A 38 13.20 20.53 -2.01
CA ASN A 38 11.76 20.75 -1.88
C ASN A 38 10.99 19.57 -1.26
N THR A 39 11.62 18.43 -1.02
CA THR A 39 10.92 17.27 -0.47
C THR A 39 10.74 17.46 1.03
N PHE A 40 9.48 17.51 1.44
CA PHE A 40 9.05 17.73 2.82
C PHE A 40 9.58 16.62 3.75
N THR A 41 10.14 17.00 4.89
CA THR A 41 10.43 16.10 6.00
C THR A 41 9.83 16.72 7.25
N ASP A 42 8.77 16.13 7.78
CA ASP A 42 8.17 16.55 9.05
C ASP A 42 8.76 15.84 10.26
N ARG A 43 9.55 14.79 10.01
CA ARG A 43 10.16 13.91 11.00
C ARG A 43 11.67 14.04 10.97
N GLU A 44 12.15 15.29 11.02
CA GLU A 44 13.58 15.59 11.10
C GLU A 44 14.23 14.88 12.29
N ASP A 45 13.52 14.78 13.43
CA ASP A 45 14.02 14.11 14.62
C ASP A 45 14.20 12.59 14.40
N ASP A 46 13.32 11.94 13.63
CA ASP A 46 13.52 10.51 13.25
C ASP A 46 14.79 10.34 12.42
N VAL A 47 14.99 11.21 11.43
CA VAL A 47 16.19 11.18 10.59
C VAL A 47 17.44 11.45 11.42
N ASN A 48 17.38 12.41 12.35
CA ASN A 48 18.48 12.74 13.26
C ASN A 48 18.84 11.55 14.14
N ASN A 49 17.86 10.91 14.77
CA ASN A 49 18.10 9.76 15.65
C ASN A 49 18.73 8.59 14.89
N ILE A 50 18.27 8.31 13.66
CA ILE A 50 18.86 7.26 12.83
C ILE A 50 20.31 7.63 12.46
N ILE A 51 20.56 8.87 12.04
CA ILE A 51 21.92 9.33 11.74
C ILE A 51 22.81 9.24 12.98
N GLU A 52 22.36 9.71 14.15
CA GLU A 52 23.11 9.61 15.41
C GLU A 52 23.43 8.16 15.79
N LYS A 53 22.51 7.23 15.54
CA LYS A 53 22.72 5.81 15.81
C LYS A 53 23.78 5.18 14.93
N LEU A 54 23.81 5.53 13.65
CA LEU A 54 24.89 5.13 12.75
C LEU A 54 26.26 5.59 13.30
N LEU A 55 26.33 6.78 13.93
CA LEU A 55 27.58 7.29 14.53
C LEU A 55 28.07 6.47 15.74
N THR A 56 27.18 5.79 16.46
CA THR A 56 27.47 5.08 17.71
C THR A 56 27.95 3.62 17.53
N GLN A 57 28.44 3.24 16.33
CA GLN A 57 28.95 1.90 15.97
C GLN A 57 27.88 0.82 15.69
N GLU A 58 26.59 1.15 15.63
CA GLU A 58 25.58 0.23 15.10
C GLU A 58 25.67 0.18 13.57
N HIS A 59 26.29 -0.87 13.05
CA HIS A 59 26.52 -1.04 11.61
C HIS A 59 25.30 -1.46 10.81
N VAL A 60 24.25 -1.90 11.50
CA VAL A 60 23.05 -2.49 10.92
C VAL A 60 21.83 -1.97 11.66
N ILE A 61 20.98 -1.22 10.96
CA ILE A 61 19.75 -0.64 11.49
C ILE A 61 18.55 -1.13 10.69
N GLU A 62 17.56 -1.67 11.38
CA GLU A 62 16.24 -1.94 10.82
C GLU A 62 15.34 -0.71 11.00
N ILE A 63 14.79 -0.22 9.89
CA ILE A 63 13.72 0.77 9.94
C ILE A 63 12.38 0.01 9.98
N THR A 64 11.71 0.15 11.12
CA THR A 64 10.36 -0.36 11.37
C THR A 64 9.36 0.79 11.50
N GLY A 65 8.08 0.46 11.45
CA GLY A 65 7.01 1.44 11.54
C GLY A 65 5.66 0.79 11.32
N ASN A 66 4.61 1.42 11.84
CA ASN A 66 3.24 1.04 11.47
C ASN A 66 3.08 1.21 9.95
N GLY A 67 2.96 0.09 9.23
CA GLY A 67 2.93 0.06 7.76
C GLY A 67 1.86 0.95 7.15
N LYS A 68 0.80 1.26 7.91
CA LYS A 68 -0.33 2.10 7.49
C LYS A 68 0.04 3.59 7.44
N GLN A 69 0.87 4.08 8.38
CA GLN A 69 1.02 5.53 8.66
C GLN A 69 2.43 6.09 8.49
N CYS A 70 3.46 5.26 8.55
CA CYS A 70 4.82 5.73 8.86
C CYS A 70 5.71 6.04 7.65
N GLY A 71 5.31 5.78 6.40
CA GLY A 71 6.08 6.19 5.22
C GLY A 71 7.58 5.83 5.25
N LYS A 72 7.93 4.57 5.55
CA LYS A 72 9.32 4.10 5.77
C LYS A 72 10.26 4.44 4.62
N THR A 73 9.83 4.18 3.39
CA THR A 73 10.54 4.53 2.15
C THR A 73 10.85 6.02 2.03
N TRP A 74 9.95 6.89 2.52
CA TRP A 74 10.14 8.34 2.49
C TRP A 74 11.32 8.76 3.38
N ILE A 75 11.37 8.22 4.60
CA ILE A 75 12.49 8.49 5.53
C ILE A 75 13.79 7.89 5.02
N ALA A 76 13.77 6.67 4.48
CA ALA A 76 14.95 6.07 3.85
C ALA A 76 15.56 6.96 2.76
N LYS A 77 14.75 7.46 1.84
CA LYS A 77 15.23 8.37 0.79
C LYS A 77 15.73 9.70 1.36
N LYS A 78 15.09 10.22 2.42
CA LYS A 78 15.55 11.43 3.11
C LYS A 78 16.89 11.30 3.80
N ILE A 79 17.19 10.14 4.39
CA ILE A 79 18.51 9.85 4.93
C ILE A 79 19.56 9.91 3.81
N VAL A 80 19.27 9.35 2.63
CA VAL A 80 20.16 9.43 1.46
C VAL A 80 20.41 10.87 1.05
N ASP A 81 19.36 11.69 0.97
CA ASP A 81 19.49 13.10 0.59
C ASP A 81 20.40 13.87 1.57
N TYR A 82 20.20 13.73 2.88
CA TYR A 82 21.00 14.45 3.88
C TYR A 82 22.45 14.00 3.93
N ILE A 83 22.74 12.72 3.70
CA ILE A 83 24.13 12.23 3.63
C ILE A 83 24.82 12.72 2.35
N ASN A 84 24.14 12.65 1.20
CA ASN A 84 24.73 13.04 -0.08
C ASN A 84 24.77 14.57 -0.30
N HIS A 85 23.87 15.31 0.35
CA HIS A 85 23.75 16.77 0.27
C HIS A 85 23.67 17.40 1.67
N PRO A 86 24.81 17.47 2.40
CA PRO A 86 24.82 17.94 3.79
C PRO A 86 24.34 19.39 3.98
N ASN A 87 24.31 20.21 2.91
CA ASN A 87 23.80 21.57 2.96
C ASN A 87 22.29 21.64 3.20
N ASP A 88 21.56 20.56 2.89
CA ASP A 88 20.10 20.48 3.05
C ASP A 88 19.70 20.13 4.49
N TYR A 89 20.68 19.73 5.31
CA TYR A 89 20.51 19.31 6.68
C TYR A 89 20.62 20.51 7.64
N LYS A 90 19.48 20.99 8.16
CA LYS A 90 19.38 22.25 8.91
C LYS A 90 19.84 22.17 10.37
N LYS A 91 19.70 21.03 11.04
CA LYS A 91 20.10 20.84 12.45
C LYS A 91 21.51 20.23 12.51
N ASN A 92 22.39 20.81 13.33
CA ASN A 92 23.71 20.26 13.68
C ASN A 92 24.61 19.86 12.50
N LYS A 93 25.41 20.80 12.00
CA LYS A 93 26.66 20.53 11.24
C LYS A 93 27.73 19.76 12.05
N LYS A 94 27.36 18.86 12.97
CA LYS A 94 28.29 17.81 13.37
C LYS A 94 28.54 17.00 12.10
N SER A 95 29.79 16.95 11.64
CA SER A 95 30.10 16.40 10.32
C SER A 95 29.56 14.98 10.23
N ILE A 96 28.50 14.77 9.44
CA ILE A 96 28.07 13.43 9.04
C ILE A 96 29.34 12.76 8.47
N PRO A 97 29.86 11.67 9.09
CA PRO A 97 31.14 11.09 8.70
C PRO A 97 31.01 10.31 7.39
N TYR A 98 29.78 10.02 6.98
CA TYR A 98 29.43 9.33 5.75
C TYR A 98 29.56 10.28 4.56
N LYS A 99 30.20 9.80 3.50
CA LYS A 99 30.48 10.56 2.28
C LYS A 99 29.53 10.22 1.13
N ALA A 100 28.88 9.06 1.22
CA ALA A 100 28.00 8.56 0.19
C ALA A 100 26.89 7.71 0.81
N ALA A 101 25.69 7.84 0.27
CA ALA A 101 24.56 6.97 0.56
C ALA A 101 23.87 6.50 -0.72
N TYR A 102 23.42 5.26 -0.75
CA TYR A 102 22.70 4.66 -1.88
C TYR A 102 21.39 4.05 -1.40
N TYR A 103 20.31 4.31 -2.12
CA TYR A 103 19.00 3.69 -1.92
C TYR A 103 18.80 2.58 -2.98
N ILE A 104 18.40 1.40 -2.52
CA ILE A 104 18.21 0.20 -3.34
C ILE A 104 16.83 -0.37 -3.01
N ASP A 105 15.95 -0.45 -4.02
CA ASP A 105 14.64 -1.06 -3.87
C ASP A 105 14.68 -2.53 -4.35
N MET A 106 14.57 -3.47 -3.41
CA MET A 106 14.70 -4.90 -3.71
C MET A 106 13.52 -5.47 -4.50
N LYS A 107 12.41 -4.74 -4.66
CA LYS A 107 11.32 -5.17 -5.56
C LYS A 107 11.73 -5.24 -7.03
N GLY A 108 12.70 -4.44 -7.44
CA GLY A 108 13.16 -4.35 -8.83
C GLY A 108 14.51 -5.01 -9.09
N HIS A 109 15.16 -5.56 -8.06
CA HIS A 109 16.58 -5.91 -8.11
C HIS A 109 16.84 -7.25 -7.42
N ASN A 110 17.73 -8.05 -8.02
CA ASN A 110 18.18 -9.34 -7.49
C ASN A 110 19.58 -9.22 -6.85
N THR A 111 20.11 -10.35 -6.37
CA THR A 111 21.45 -10.44 -5.79
C THR A 111 22.56 -10.02 -6.77
N ASP A 112 22.42 -10.32 -8.07
CA ASP A 112 23.41 -9.93 -9.10
C ASP A 112 23.51 -8.40 -9.24
N TYR A 113 22.40 -7.70 -9.06
CA TYR A 113 22.41 -6.23 -9.06
C TYR A 113 23.23 -5.69 -7.89
N ILE A 114 23.14 -6.31 -6.71
CA ILE A 114 23.92 -5.92 -5.53
C ILE A 114 25.41 -6.08 -5.83
N ASP A 115 25.80 -7.21 -6.41
CA ASP A 115 27.21 -7.48 -6.74
C ASP A 115 27.75 -6.46 -7.74
N ASN A 116 27.01 -6.23 -8.82
CA ASN A 116 27.37 -5.19 -9.80
C ASN A 116 27.46 -3.80 -9.14
N LEU A 117 26.59 -3.47 -8.19
CA LEU A 117 26.63 -2.18 -7.51
C LEU A 117 27.88 -2.07 -6.62
N LEU A 118 28.24 -3.12 -5.89
CA LEU A 118 29.40 -3.13 -5.00
C LEU A 118 30.72 -3.13 -5.77
N GLU A 119 30.79 -3.82 -6.91
CA GLU A 119 32.00 -3.88 -7.75
C GLU A 119 32.25 -2.58 -8.51
N ASN A 120 31.18 -1.92 -8.99
CA ASN A 120 31.31 -0.70 -9.79
C ASN A 120 31.38 0.60 -8.96
N ASN A 121 31.25 0.54 -7.63
CA ASN A 121 31.28 1.72 -6.77
C ASN A 121 32.36 1.60 -5.68
N ILE A 122 32.87 2.75 -5.22
CA ILE A 122 33.78 2.81 -4.07
C ILE A 122 32.96 2.65 -2.78
N ILE A 123 32.87 1.42 -2.29
CA ILE A 123 32.16 1.08 -1.04
C ILE A 123 33.16 0.91 0.10
N ASN A 124 32.93 1.60 1.22
CA ASN A 124 33.75 1.50 2.43
C ASN A 124 32.93 1.85 3.68
N SER A 125 33.59 1.95 4.84
CA SER A 125 32.97 2.28 6.13
C SER A 125 32.31 3.66 6.22
N LYS A 126 32.58 4.55 5.26
CA LYS A 126 31.94 5.87 5.11
C LYS A 126 30.78 5.85 4.10
N THR A 127 30.39 4.68 3.61
CA THR A 127 29.25 4.49 2.71
C THR A 127 28.07 3.92 3.49
N VAL A 128 26.87 4.46 3.27
CA VAL A 128 25.61 3.94 3.79
C VAL A 128 24.81 3.31 2.66
N LEU A 129 24.44 2.04 2.77
CA LEU A 129 23.56 1.36 1.83
C LEU A 129 22.20 1.14 2.50
N ILE A 130 21.15 1.63 1.86
CA ILE A 130 19.77 1.52 2.33
C ILE A 130 19.01 0.57 1.40
N PHE A 131 18.58 -0.56 1.93
CA PHE A 131 17.81 -1.57 1.20
C PHE A 131 16.34 -1.51 1.61
N ASP A 132 15.46 -1.23 0.66
CA ASP A 132 14.01 -1.22 0.87
C ASP A 132 13.39 -2.52 0.34
N HIS A 133 12.23 -2.89 0.90
CA HIS A 133 11.51 -4.13 0.57
C HIS A 133 12.36 -5.42 0.62
N VAL A 134 13.22 -5.55 1.64
CA VAL A 134 14.05 -6.75 1.80
C VAL A 134 13.16 -7.96 2.12
N CYS A 135 13.40 -9.08 1.43
CA CYS A 135 12.80 -10.39 1.73
C CYS A 135 13.77 -11.29 2.47
N GLU A 136 15.04 -11.31 2.03
CA GLU A 136 16.10 -12.16 2.57
C GLU A 136 17.31 -11.29 2.92
N LEU A 137 17.72 -11.33 4.19
CA LEU A 137 18.74 -10.42 4.73
C LEU A 137 20.15 -11.04 4.73
N ASP A 138 20.26 -12.37 4.75
CA ASP A 138 21.54 -13.09 4.94
C ASP A 138 22.57 -12.76 3.87
N TYR A 139 22.13 -12.64 2.62
CA TYR A 139 22.99 -12.23 1.51
C TYR A 139 23.56 -10.82 1.71
N ILE A 140 22.70 -9.88 2.10
CA ILE A 140 23.07 -8.47 2.31
C ILE A 140 24.05 -8.35 3.49
N LEU A 141 23.83 -9.11 4.57
CA LEU A 141 24.73 -9.16 5.72
C LEU A 141 26.11 -9.72 5.37
N THR A 142 26.15 -10.75 4.53
CA THR A 142 27.41 -11.31 4.04
C THR A 142 28.20 -10.25 3.29
N LYS A 143 27.56 -9.49 2.40
CA LYS A 143 28.21 -8.38 1.68
C LYS A 143 28.59 -7.22 2.60
N GLN A 144 27.76 -6.92 3.61
CA GLN A 144 28.07 -5.91 4.62
C GLN A 144 29.36 -6.27 5.38
N SER A 145 29.53 -7.55 5.74
CA SER A 145 30.74 -8.01 6.44
C SER A 145 32.01 -7.92 5.58
N LEU A 146 31.89 -8.09 4.25
CA LEU A 146 33.00 -8.05 3.31
C LEU A 146 33.44 -6.61 2.97
N TYR A 147 32.49 -5.71 2.74
CA TYR A 147 32.74 -4.34 2.28
C TYR A 147 32.71 -3.30 3.42
N HIS A 148 32.29 -3.70 4.62
CA HIS A 148 32.23 -2.90 5.85
C HIS A 148 31.42 -1.59 5.74
N PHE A 149 30.44 -1.51 4.84
CA PHE A 149 29.53 -0.35 4.76
C PHE A 149 28.52 -0.33 5.92
N GLN A 150 27.88 0.82 6.17
CA GLN A 150 26.76 0.89 7.10
C GLN A 150 25.47 0.46 6.40
N LEU A 151 24.71 -0.43 7.03
CA LEU A 151 23.50 -1.01 6.47
C LEU A 151 22.27 -0.44 7.17
N ILE A 152 21.34 0.08 6.37
CA ILE A 152 19.97 0.33 6.79
C ILE A 152 19.07 -0.55 5.95
N TYR A 153 18.10 -1.23 6.56
CA TYR A 153 17.15 -2.02 5.80
C TYR A 153 15.70 -1.84 6.26
N ILE A 154 14.77 -2.04 5.33
CA ILE A 154 13.32 -2.10 5.58
C ILE A 154 12.83 -3.44 5.04
N PHE A 155 12.28 -4.27 5.92
CA PHE A 155 11.66 -5.52 5.51
C PHE A 155 10.33 -5.29 4.77
N GLU A 156 10.08 -6.12 3.75
CA GLU A 156 8.75 -6.19 3.12
C GLU A 156 7.72 -6.83 4.07
N LYS A 157 8.13 -7.88 4.80
CA LYS A 157 7.33 -8.56 5.84
C LYS A 157 8.14 -8.65 7.12
N ASN A 158 7.50 -8.42 8.27
CA ASN A 158 8.19 -8.42 9.55
C ASN A 158 8.89 -9.76 9.80
N CYS A 159 10.22 -9.73 9.90
CA CYS A 159 11.06 -10.86 10.27
C CYS A 159 11.81 -10.53 11.58
N ASN A 160 12.05 -11.55 12.39
CA ASN A 160 12.74 -11.38 13.67
C ASN A 160 14.24 -11.58 13.51
N PHE A 161 14.97 -10.46 13.37
CA PHE A 161 16.42 -10.40 13.55
C PHE A 161 16.79 -9.59 14.80
N ASN A 162 17.91 -9.93 15.44
CA ASN A 162 18.44 -9.27 16.64
C ASN A 162 19.33 -8.07 16.28
N PHE A 163 18.87 -7.20 15.37
CA PHE A 163 19.54 -5.92 15.09
C PHE A 163 18.78 -4.76 15.74
N PHE A 164 19.42 -3.59 15.79
CA PHE A 164 18.76 -2.40 16.31
C PHE A 164 17.55 -2.05 15.43
N LYS A 165 16.38 -1.91 16.06
CA LYS A 165 15.13 -1.55 15.39
C LYS A 165 14.78 -0.12 15.74
N TYR A 166 14.76 0.74 14.73
CA TYR A 166 14.23 2.09 14.87
C TYR A 166 12.75 2.08 14.46
N ASN A 167 11.85 2.48 15.35
CA ASN A 167 10.43 2.58 15.04
C ASN A 167 10.08 4.03 14.66
N ILE A 168 9.75 4.23 13.40
CA ILE A 168 9.43 5.56 12.86
C ILE A 168 8.12 6.09 13.44
N SER A 169 8.11 7.40 13.77
CA SER A 169 6.92 8.10 14.23
C SER A 169 5.87 8.27 13.11
N ALA A 170 4.59 8.29 13.50
CA ALA A 170 3.49 8.50 12.57
C ALA A 170 3.53 9.94 11.98
N PHE A 171 3.17 10.05 10.70
CA PHE A 171 3.02 11.36 10.05
C PHE A 171 1.82 12.12 10.65
N GLN A 172 2.00 13.39 10.99
CA GLN A 172 0.95 14.17 11.67
C GLN A 172 0.14 15.01 10.69
N GLU A 173 -1.18 15.07 10.88
CA GLU A 173 -2.10 15.85 10.03
C GLU A 173 -1.70 17.32 9.89
N LYS A 174 -1.21 17.94 10.99
CA LYS A 174 -0.79 19.35 11.01
C LYS A 174 0.30 19.69 9.98
N ASN A 175 1.04 18.68 9.53
CA ASN A 175 2.15 18.79 8.60
C ASN A 175 1.69 18.74 7.12
N ILE A 176 0.41 18.45 6.85
CA ILE A 176 -0.13 18.35 5.49
C ILE A 176 -0.12 19.72 4.79
N ASP A 177 -0.43 20.81 5.49
CA ASP A 177 -0.50 22.15 4.88
C ASP A 177 0.87 22.58 4.34
N ASP A 178 1.91 22.41 5.15
CA ASP A 178 3.30 22.68 4.75
C ASP A 178 3.75 21.79 3.57
N LEU A 179 3.37 20.51 3.59
CA LEU A 179 3.61 19.60 2.46
C LEU A 179 2.90 20.09 1.21
N HIS A 180 1.65 20.51 1.33
CA HIS A 180 0.81 20.97 0.24
C HIS A 180 1.39 22.24 -0.41
N GLU A 181 1.79 23.24 0.37
CA GLU A 181 2.40 24.46 -0.18
C GLU A 181 3.74 24.17 -0.88
N LYS A 182 4.54 23.20 -0.39
CA LYS A 182 5.75 22.73 -1.09
C LYS A 182 5.46 21.99 -2.39
N ILE A 183 4.34 21.28 -2.49
CA ILE A 183 3.92 20.67 -3.75
C ILE A 183 3.47 21.76 -4.73
N ARG A 184 2.65 22.72 -4.26
CA ARG A 184 2.16 23.84 -5.07
C ARG A 184 3.26 24.76 -5.58
N SER A 185 4.38 24.89 -4.87
CA SER A 185 5.53 25.64 -5.39
C SER A 185 6.17 24.98 -6.62
N ASN A 186 6.02 23.67 -6.78
CA ASN A 186 6.46 22.94 -7.98
C ASN A 186 5.34 22.81 -9.04
N TYR A 187 4.06 22.88 -8.62
CA TYR A 187 2.87 22.71 -9.47
C TYR A 187 1.83 23.79 -9.18
N SER A 188 1.93 24.93 -9.86
CA SER A 188 1.11 26.12 -9.58
C SER A 188 -0.39 25.94 -9.87
N GLU A 189 -0.75 24.99 -10.73
CA GLU A 189 -2.11 24.66 -11.15
C GLU A 189 -2.92 23.92 -10.08
N ILE A 190 -2.28 23.48 -9.00
CA ILE A 190 -2.93 22.75 -7.92
C ILE A 190 -3.62 23.73 -6.97
N ASP A 191 -4.91 23.52 -6.76
CA ASP A 191 -5.69 24.35 -5.86
C ASP A 191 -5.30 24.13 -4.40
N ARG A 192 -5.49 25.18 -3.60
CA ARG A 192 -5.46 25.06 -2.14
C ARG A 192 -6.57 24.16 -1.61
N ILE A 193 -6.28 23.53 -0.49
CA ILE A 193 -7.24 22.79 0.31
C ILE A 193 -7.51 23.47 1.66
N THR A 194 -8.72 23.29 2.16
CA THR A 194 -9.12 23.80 3.49
C THR A 194 -8.71 22.83 4.61
N LYS A 195 -8.77 23.28 5.88
CA LYS A 195 -8.49 22.41 7.04
C LYS A 195 -9.40 21.16 7.08
N TYR A 196 -10.65 21.31 6.68
CA TYR A 196 -11.60 20.20 6.64
C TYR A 196 -11.29 19.20 5.51
N GLU A 197 -10.83 19.69 4.36
CA GLU A 197 -10.31 18.85 3.28
C GLU A 197 -9.01 18.14 3.67
N ILE A 198 -8.15 18.77 4.47
CA ILE A 198 -6.95 18.15 5.05
C ILE A 198 -7.33 16.96 5.94
N GLN A 199 -8.31 17.15 6.83
CA GLN A 199 -8.81 16.07 7.69
C GLN A 199 -9.36 14.91 6.84
N THR A 200 -10.17 15.24 5.83
CA THR A 200 -10.72 14.25 4.88
C THR A 200 -9.61 13.46 4.19
N LEU A 201 -8.57 14.14 3.70
CA LEU A 201 -7.41 13.50 3.08
C LEU A 201 -6.65 12.58 4.05
N TYR A 202 -6.47 13.02 5.30
CA TYR A 202 -5.80 12.22 6.33
C TYR A 202 -6.58 10.93 6.62
N GLU A 203 -7.91 11.00 6.68
CA GLU A 203 -8.79 9.84 6.84
C GLU A 203 -8.72 8.90 5.61
N LEU A 204 -8.81 9.44 4.39
CA LEU A 204 -8.77 8.66 3.14
C LEU A 204 -7.46 7.91 2.91
N THR A 205 -6.35 8.40 3.49
CA THR A 205 -5.01 7.84 3.31
C THR A 205 -4.51 7.11 4.55
N GLU A 206 -5.29 7.11 5.64
CA GLU A 206 -4.87 6.76 6.99
C GLU A 206 -3.54 7.40 7.40
N GLY A 207 -3.31 8.68 7.05
CA GLY A 207 -2.09 9.39 7.43
C GLY A 207 -0.81 8.92 6.72
N ASN A 208 -0.90 8.10 5.67
CA ASN A 208 0.28 7.67 4.92
C ASN A 208 0.85 8.82 4.06
N ILE A 209 2.01 9.38 4.44
CA ILE A 209 2.65 10.49 3.71
C ILE A 209 2.83 10.23 2.21
N GLY A 210 3.14 8.99 1.80
CA GLY A 210 3.33 8.65 0.39
C GLY A 210 2.02 8.74 -0.40
N LYS A 211 0.91 8.28 0.19
CA LYS A 211 -0.43 8.40 -0.39
C LYS A 211 -0.90 9.86 -0.40
N ILE A 212 -0.70 10.58 0.71
CA ILE A 212 -1.01 12.01 0.84
C ILE A 212 -0.28 12.80 -0.26
N HIS A 213 1.03 12.63 -0.38
CA HIS A 213 1.81 13.30 -1.41
C HIS A 213 1.28 12.98 -2.82
N LEU A 214 0.96 11.71 -3.09
CA LEU A 214 0.45 11.30 -4.40
C LEU A 214 -0.90 11.95 -4.74
N MET A 215 -1.81 12.01 -3.77
CA MET A 215 -3.11 12.67 -3.95
C MET A 215 -2.97 14.19 -4.10
N LEU A 216 -2.07 14.83 -3.36
CA LEU A 216 -1.86 16.27 -3.46
C LEU A 216 -1.10 16.69 -4.71
N SER A 217 -0.39 15.77 -5.36
CA SER A 217 0.39 16.05 -6.59
C SER A 217 -0.47 16.08 -7.86
N SER A 218 -1.79 15.91 -7.76
CA SER A 218 -2.69 15.90 -8.92
C SER A 218 -3.93 16.75 -8.65
N GLN A 219 -4.19 17.73 -9.53
CA GLN A 219 -5.39 18.55 -9.44
C GLN A 219 -6.68 17.71 -9.50
N LYS A 220 -6.69 16.62 -10.26
CA LYS A 220 -7.82 15.68 -10.31
C LYS A 220 -8.13 15.12 -8.92
N CYS A 221 -7.10 14.67 -8.19
CA CYS A 221 -7.25 14.14 -6.84
C CYS A 221 -7.61 15.23 -5.83
N VAL A 222 -7.13 16.46 -5.99
CA VAL A 222 -7.56 17.60 -5.16
C VAL A 222 -9.04 17.90 -5.32
N VAL A 223 -9.57 17.84 -6.55
CA VAL A 223 -11.02 17.93 -6.80
C VAL A 223 -11.77 16.81 -6.07
N TRP A 224 -11.27 15.56 -6.11
CA TRP A 224 -11.88 14.45 -5.37
C TRP A 224 -11.93 14.70 -3.87
N ILE A 225 -10.85 15.20 -3.27
CA ILE A 225 -10.81 15.51 -1.84
C ILE A 225 -11.88 16.55 -1.50
N LYS A 226 -12.00 17.60 -2.32
CA LYS A 226 -13.02 18.64 -2.15
C LYS A 226 -14.44 18.12 -2.27
N ASP A 227 -14.70 17.28 -3.28
CA ASP A 227 -16.02 16.69 -3.50
C ASP A 227 -16.40 15.76 -2.34
N ILE A 228 -15.49 14.89 -1.91
CA ILE A 228 -15.70 13.99 -0.77
C ILE A 228 -15.96 14.79 0.51
N ALA A 229 -15.15 15.81 0.78
CA ALA A 229 -15.34 16.68 1.94
C ALA A 229 -16.74 17.34 1.89
N ALA A 230 -17.16 17.82 0.72
CA ALA A 230 -18.48 18.42 0.51
C ALA A 230 -19.65 17.40 0.50
N GLY A 231 -19.39 16.10 0.64
CA GLY A 231 -20.41 15.05 0.56
C GLY A 231 -20.99 14.86 -0.86
N LYS A 232 -20.24 15.25 -1.89
CA LYS A 232 -20.61 15.12 -3.30
C LYS A 232 -20.01 13.85 -3.90
N LEU A 233 -20.69 13.33 -4.93
CA LEU A 233 -20.17 12.22 -5.72
C LEU A 233 -18.98 12.69 -6.55
N THR A 234 -17.90 11.92 -6.47
CA THR A 234 -16.71 12.09 -7.30
C THR A 234 -16.92 11.54 -8.72
N ASP A 235 -16.08 11.94 -9.66
CA ASP A 235 -16.13 11.41 -11.04
C ASP A 235 -15.94 9.88 -11.08
N TYR A 236 -15.06 9.31 -10.24
CA TYR A 236 -14.81 7.88 -10.18
C TYR A 236 -15.98 7.12 -9.57
N GLU A 237 -16.69 7.70 -8.59
CA GLU A 237 -17.93 7.11 -8.05
C GLU A 237 -19.03 7.08 -9.10
N LEU A 238 -19.16 8.14 -9.91
CA LEU A 238 -20.10 8.13 -11.03
C LEU A 238 -19.78 7.03 -12.06
N ILE A 239 -18.50 6.71 -12.26
CA ILE A 239 -18.08 5.59 -13.12
C ILE A 239 -18.37 4.25 -12.46
N LEU A 240 -18.03 4.08 -11.17
CA LEU A 240 -18.32 2.85 -10.43
C LEU A 240 -19.82 2.54 -10.40
N ASN A 241 -20.68 3.53 -10.16
CA ASN A 241 -22.13 3.35 -10.19
C ASN A 241 -22.62 2.90 -11.58
N LYS A 242 -22.01 3.38 -12.66
CA LYS A 242 -22.34 2.89 -14.02
C LYS A 242 -21.95 1.43 -14.20
N ILE A 243 -20.79 1.03 -13.70
CA ILE A 243 -20.32 -0.37 -13.76
C ILE A 243 -21.27 -1.27 -12.96
N GLU A 244 -21.69 -0.84 -11.77
CA GLU A 244 -22.66 -1.55 -10.94
C GLU A 244 -23.99 -1.75 -11.67
N MET A 245 -24.50 -0.73 -12.37
CA MET A 245 -25.71 -0.86 -13.19
C MET A 245 -25.53 -1.88 -14.33
N GLU A 246 -24.36 -1.96 -14.97
CA GLU A 246 -24.08 -2.97 -15.99
C GLU A 246 -24.07 -4.39 -15.40
N LEU A 247 -23.55 -4.56 -14.18
CA LEU A 247 -23.63 -5.84 -13.45
C LEU A 247 -25.08 -6.22 -13.16
N LEU A 248 -25.91 -5.29 -12.68
CA LEU A 248 -27.32 -5.55 -12.37
C LEU A 248 -28.14 -5.96 -13.61
N ILE A 249 -27.81 -5.42 -14.78
CA ILE A 249 -28.47 -5.75 -16.06
C ILE A 249 -27.98 -7.09 -16.63
N GLY A 250 -26.88 -7.63 -16.13
CA GLY A 250 -26.30 -8.90 -16.60
C GLY A 250 -25.16 -8.76 -17.61
N ASN A 251 -24.65 -7.55 -17.85
CA ASN A 251 -23.59 -7.28 -18.81
C ASN A 251 -22.19 -7.46 -18.17
N TYR A 252 -21.94 -8.62 -17.57
CA TYR A 252 -20.75 -8.85 -16.72
C TYR A 252 -19.42 -8.60 -17.44
N ARG A 253 -19.26 -9.08 -18.67
CA ARG A 253 -18.02 -8.87 -19.44
C ARG A 253 -17.74 -7.39 -19.74
N LYS A 254 -18.79 -6.61 -20.01
CA LYS A 254 -18.66 -5.17 -20.25
C LYS A 254 -18.28 -4.44 -18.96
N ALA A 255 -18.90 -4.81 -17.84
CA ALA A 255 -18.53 -4.28 -16.53
C ALA A 255 -17.06 -4.57 -16.19
N ASP A 256 -16.58 -5.76 -16.53
CA ASP A 256 -15.19 -6.16 -16.35
C ASP A 256 -14.21 -5.30 -17.17
N GLU A 257 -14.51 -5.11 -18.46
CA GLU A 257 -13.72 -4.23 -19.34
C GLU A 257 -13.69 -2.78 -18.84
N MET A 258 -14.82 -2.27 -18.33
CA MET A 258 -14.90 -0.94 -17.74
C MET A 258 -14.07 -0.81 -16.45
N LEU A 259 -14.03 -1.85 -15.60
CA LEU A 259 -13.18 -1.89 -14.40
C LEU A 259 -11.69 -1.87 -14.78
N ASP A 260 -11.31 -2.62 -15.80
CA ASP A 260 -9.92 -2.66 -16.26
C ASP A 260 -9.49 -1.30 -16.84
N GLN A 261 -10.37 -0.66 -17.62
CA GLN A 261 -10.13 0.70 -18.11
C GLN A 261 -10.00 1.71 -16.96
N LEU A 262 -10.90 1.67 -15.98
CA LEU A 262 -10.87 2.56 -14.82
C LEU A 262 -9.55 2.44 -14.03
N LYS A 263 -9.05 1.21 -13.87
CA LYS A 263 -7.77 0.94 -13.22
C LYS A 263 -6.58 1.46 -14.03
N GLN A 264 -6.60 1.31 -15.36
CA GLN A 264 -5.55 1.83 -16.23
C GLN A 264 -5.48 3.37 -16.19
N GLU A 265 -6.63 4.04 -16.22
CA GLU A 265 -6.73 5.50 -16.21
C GLU A 265 -6.32 6.11 -14.87
N ASN A 266 -6.65 5.46 -13.75
CA ASN A 266 -6.46 6.03 -12.41
C ASN A 266 -5.27 5.44 -11.64
N GLY A 267 -4.68 4.34 -12.13
CA GLY A 267 -3.45 3.71 -11.66
C GLY A 267 -3.07 4.01 -10.21
N LYS A 268 -2.06 4.85 -10.02
CA LYS A 268 -1.50 5.18 -8.70
C LYS A 268 -2.50 5.87 -7.77
N SER A 269 -3.39 6.71 -8.29
CA SER A 269 -4.37 7.46 -7.51
C SER A 269 -5.44 6.56 -6.89
N LEU A 270 -5.78 5.45 -7.57
CA LEU A 270 -6.65 4.41 -7.03
C LEU A 270 -6.04 3.80 -5.76
N PHE A 271 -4.76 3.43 -5.78
CA PHE A 271 -4.08 2.86 -4.61
C PHE A 271 -3.85 3.86 -3.46
N ALA A 272 -3.79 5.15 -3.76
CA ALA A 272 -3.59 6.18 -2.74
C ALA A 272 -4.86 6.52 -1.97
N ASN A 273 -6.04 6.41 -2.60
CA ASN A 273 -7.32 6.63 -1.95
C ASN A 273 -7.89 5.29 -1.45
N ASN A 274 -7.87 5.06 -0.13
CA ASN A 274 -8.31 3.79 0.44
C ASN A 274 -9.81 3.51 0.19
N SER A 275 -10.64 4.54 0.17
CA SER A 275 -12.08 4.42 -0.11
C SER A 275 -12.31 3.99 -1.56
N PHE A 276 -11.64 4.65 -2.52
CA PHE A 276 -11.72 4.27 -3.93
C PHE A 276 -11.19 2.85 -4.16
N PHE A 277 -10.03 2.52 -3.57
CA PHE A 277 -9.46 1.17 -3.65
C PHE A 277 -10.42 0.11 -3.12
N TYR A 278 -11.07 0.36 -1.99
CA TYR A 278 -12.05 -0.56 -1.40
C TYR A 278 -13.24 -0.79 -2.36
N LYS A 279 -13.91 0.29 -2.78
CA LYS A 279 -15.09 0.20 -3.66
C LYS A 279 -14.78 -0.49 -4.99
N TYR A 280 -13.61 -0.19 -5.57
CA TYR A 280 -13.16 -0.83 -6.81
C TYR A 280 -13.00 -2.35 -6.65
N ASN A 281 -12.30 -2.79 -5.61
CA ASN A 281 -12.03 -4.23 -5.43
C ASN A 281 -13.29 -5.00 -5.03
N LEU A 282 -14.19 -4.39 -4.26
CA LEU A 282 -15.48 -5.01 -3.97
C LEU A 282 -16.28 -5.27 -5.26
N LEU A 283 -16.41 -4.26 -6.12
CA LEU A 283 -17.12 -4.38 -7.39
C LEU A 283 -16.42 -5.35 -8.37
N LYS A 284 -15.09 -5.37 -8.37
CA LYS A 284 -14.31 -6.35 -9.15
C LYS A 284 -14.55 -7.77 -8.65
N ALA A 285 -14.61 -7.98 -7.33
CA ALA A 285 -14.89 -9.29 -6.77
C ALA A 285 -16.30 -9.79 -7.15
N ASP A 286 -17.31 -8.91 -7.10
CA ASP A 286 -18.66 -9.24 -7.57
C ASP A 286 -18.70 -9.55 -9.07
N CYS A 287 -17.96 -8.79 -9.89
CA CYS A 287 -17.84 -9.06 -11.31
C CYS A 287 -17.23 -10.45 -11.59
N GLU A 288 -16.12 -10.78 -10.92
CA GLU A 288 -15.48 -12.10 -11.02
C GLU A 288 -16.41 -13.23 -10.55
N HIS A 289 -17.15 -13.00 -9.47
CA HIS A 289 -18.16 -13.95 -8.97
C HIS A 289 -19.26 -14.21 -10.01
N LEU A 290 -19.81 -13.16 -10.61
CA LEU A 290 -20.87 -13.24 -11.63
C LEU A 290 -20.37 -13.85 -12.95
N LEU A 291 -19.07 -13.77 -13.22
CA LEU A 291 -18.39 -14.48 -14.32
C LEU A 291 -18.06 -15.95 -13.99
N ASN A 292 -18.44 -16.44 -12.80
CA ASN A 292 -18.15 -17.78 -12.26
C ASN A 292 -16.68 -18.04 -11.93
N ASN A 293 -15.87 -16.99 -11.74
CA ASN A 293 -14.47 -17.09 -11.31
C ASN A 293 -14.34 -16.99 -9.78
N TYR A 294 -15.00 -17.90 -9.05
CA TYR A 294 -15.16 -17.76 -7.59
C TYR A 294 -13.85 -17.68 -6.79
N SER A 295 -12.82 -18.44 -7.18
CA SER A 295 -11.50 -18.37 -6.54
C SER A 295 -10.82 -17.01 -6.78
N SER A 296 -11.02 -16.44 -7.97
CA SER A 296 -10.53 -15.09 -8.31
C SER A 296 -11.26 -14.05 -7.45
N ALA A 297 -12.58 -14.13 -7.34
CA ALA A 297 -13.39 -13.25 -6.50
C ALA A 297 -12.91 -13.23 -5.04
N LEU A 298 -12.68 -14.41 -4.45
CA LEU A 298 -12.13 -14.52 -3.09
C LEU A 298 -10.71 -13.94 -2.99
N SER A 299 -9.86 -14.16 -3.99
CA SER A 299 -8.51 -13.59 -4.01
C SER A 299 -8.54 -12.06 -4.01
N VAL A 300 -9.47 -11.46 -4.75
CA VAL A 300 -9.67 -10.00 -4.79
C VAL A 300 -10.17 -9.49 -3.44
N LEU A 301 -11.17 -10.16 -2.83
CA LEU A 301 -11.66 -9.77 -1.50
C LEU A 301 -10.56 -9.81 -0.44
N SER A 302 -9.68 -10.81 -0.47
CA SER A 302 -8.58 -10.93 0.51
C SER A 302 -7.65 -9.71 0.56
N VAL A 303 -7.57 -8.94 -0.53
CA VAL A 303 -6.77 -7.69 -0.59
C VAL A 303 -7.40 -6.59 0.27
N ILE A 304 -8.74 -6.53 0.33
CA ILE A 304 -9.49 -5.53 1.08
C ILE A 304 -9.91 -5.98 2.49
N GLU A 305 -9.62 -7.23 2.86
CA GLU A 305 -9.74 -7.74 4.25
C GLU A 305 -8.65 -7.24 5.18
N GLN A 306 -7.62 -6.58 4.64
CA GLN A 306 -6.59 -5.98 5.46
C GLN A 306 -7.18 -4.84 6.28
N ASP A 307 -6.80 -4.74 7.56
CA ASP A 307 -7.26 -3.71 8.51
C ASP A 307 -7.32 -2.26 7.96
N LEU A 308 -6.42 -1.93 7.02
CA LEU A 308 -6.34 -0.64 6.34
C LEU A 308 -7.64 -0.25 5.61
N TYR A 309 -8.38 -1.25 5.14
CA TYR A 309 -9.58 -1.08 4.33
C TYR A 309 -10.87 -1.46 5.06
N CYS A 310 -10.79 -2.23 6.16
CA CYS A 310 -11.96 -2.67 6.93
C CYS A 310 -12.86 -1.51 7.40
N LYS A 311 -12.31 -0.32 7.67
CA LYS A 311 -13.10 0.87 8.04
C LYS A 311 -14.10 1.31 6.96
N ASN A 312 -13.85 0.92 5.71
CA ASN A 312 -14.72 1.22 4.58
C ASN A 312 -15.84 0.18 4.43
N SER A 313 -15.72 -1.00 5.07
CA SER A 313 -16.81 -1.98 5.14
C SER A 313 -17.90 -1.45 6.05
N LYS A 314 -19.01 -1.02 5.43
CA LYS A 314 -20.21 -0.61 6.15
C LYS A 314 -21.19 -1.78 6.14
N ASN A 315 -21.91 -1.97 7.25
CA ASN A 315 -22.97 -2.99 7.36
C ASN A 315 -22.53 -4.43 7.07
N TYR A 316 -21.26 -4.76 7.30
CA TYR A 316 -20.70 -6.10 7.06
C TYR A 316 -20.78 -6.56 5.59
N GLU A 317 -20.78 -5.62 4.64
CA GLU A 317 -20.85 -5.91 3.20
C GLU A 317 -19.76 -6.88 2.74
N LEU A 318 -18.51 -6.67 3.20
CA LEU A 318 -17.37 -7.53 2.88
C LEU A 318 -17.59 -8.97 3.35
N GLU A 319 -18.00 -9.13 4.60
CA GLU A 319 -18.25 -10.42 5.24
C GLU A 319 -19.42 -11.17 4.56
N LEU A 320 -20.48 -10.44 4.21
CA LEU A 320 -21.63 -11.00 3.50
C LEU A 320 -21.25 -11.45 2.08
N CYS A 321 -20.52 -10.65 1.31
CA CYS A 321 -20.02 -11.03 -0.01
C CYS A 321 -19.13 -12.28 0.07
N LYS A 322 -18.20 -12.31 1.04
CA LYS A 322 -17.30 -13.47 1.22
C LYS A 322 -18.07 -14.75 1.57
N ALA A 323 -19.01 -14.68 2.51
CA ALA A 323 -19.88 -15.81 2.85
C ALA A 323 -20.71 -16.27 1.64
N HIS A 324 -21.22 -15.32 0.85
CA HIS A 324 -21.94 -15.61 -0.38
C HIS A 324 -21.06 -16.37 -1.40
N TYR A 325 -19.81 -15.95 -1.60
CA TYR A 325 -18.91 -16.63 -2.54
C TYR A 325 -18.52 -18.03 -2.08
N TYR A 326 -18.24 -18.22 -0.79
CA TYR A 326 -17.96 -19.55 -0.23
C TYR A 326 -19.12 -20.53 -0.42
N LYS A 327 -20.37 -20.04 -0.32
CA LYS A 327 -21.55 -20.85 -0.61
C LYS A 327 -21.53 -21.41 -2.03
N HIS A 328 -21.12 -20.65 -3.04
CA HIS A 328 -21.04 -21.12 -4.43
C HIS A 328 -19.87 -22.09 -4.68
N LEU A 329 -18.85 -22.07 -3.82
CA LEU A 329 -17.75 -23.03 -3.82
C LEU A 329 -18.04 -24.31 -3.00
N TRP A 330 -19.27 -24.47 -2.49
CA TRP A 330 -19.64 -25.55 -1.58
C TRP A 330 -18.84 -25.57 -0.26
N MET A 331 -18.20 -24.45 0.08
CA MET A 331 -17.48 -24.22 1.34
C MET A 331 -18.47 -23.74 2.42
N CYS A 332 -19.47 -24.58 2.70
CA CYS A 332 -20.62 -24.20 3.51
C CYS A 332 -20.27 -23.96 4.98
N ASN A 333 -19.23 -24.62 5.50
CA ASN A 333 -18.80 -24.41 6.89
C ASN A 333 -18.16 -23.03 7.05
N GLU A 334 -17.24 -22.67 6.16
CA GLU A 334 -16.55 -21.39 6.13
C GLU A 334 -17.55 -20.23 5.99
N ALA A 335 -18.56 -20.38 5.12
CA ALA A 335 -19.65 -19.42 5.02
C ALA A 335 -20.43 -19.28 6.34
N LEU A 336 -20.81 -20.38 6.98
CA LEU A 336 -21.54 -20.37 8.25
C LEU A 336 -20.71 -19.78 9.40
N GLU A 337 -19.40 -20.00 9.43
CA GLU A 337 -18.51 -19.40 10.43
C GLU A 337 -18.53 -17.87 10.35
N ILE A 338 -18.43 -17.31 9.15
CA ILE A 338 -18.50 -15.86 8.92
C ILE A 338 -19.87 -15.32 9.32
N LEU A 339 -20.95 -15.92 8.81
CA LEU A 339 -22.31 -15.48 9.12
C LEU A 339 -22.61 -15.56 10.63
N TYR A 340 -22.09 -16.58 11.31
CA TYR A 340 -22.24 -16.74 12.75
C TYR A 340 -21.60 -15.58 13.54
N GLN A 341 -20.44 -15.08 13.09
CA GLN A 341 -19.75 -13.97 13.74
C GLN A 341 -20.53 -12.66 13.66
N ILE A 342 -21.25 -12.43 12.57
CA ILE A 342 -21.95 -11.15 12.31
C ILE A 342 -23.47 -11.20 12.57
N LYS A 343 -24.07 -12.38 12.82
CA LYS A 343 -25.53 -12.56 12.95
C LYS A 343 -26.22 -11.69 14.00
N GLN A 344 -25.50 -11.25 15.04
CA GLN A 344 -26.07 -10.39 16.09
C GLN A 344 -26.25 -8.95 15.63
N HIS A 345 -25.51 -8.55 14.59
CA HIS A 345 -25.48 -7.18 14.08
C HIS A 345 -25.99 -7.05 12.64
N SER A 346 -26.10 -8.15 11.90
CA SER A 346 -26.61 -8.19 10.54
C SER A 346 -27.79 -9.15 10.41
N TYR A 347 -28.97 -8.60 10.07
CA TYR A 347 -30.15 -9.41 9.76
C TYR A 347 -29.95 -10.25 8.49
N ALA A 348 -29.28 -9.67 7.48
CA ALA A 348 -28.93 -10.36 6.24
C ALA A 348 -28.15 -11.65 6.51
N ALA A 349 -27.24 -11.63 7.50
CA ALA A 349 -26.47 -12.81 7.84
C ALA A 349 -27.32 -13.98 8.37
N LYS A 350 -28.41 -13.69 9.09
CA LYS A 350 -29.37 -14.71 9.51
C LYS A 350 -30.09 -15.30 8.30
N VAL A 351 -30.56 -14.43 7.40
CA VAL A 351 -31.29 -14.84 6.19
C VAL A 351 -30.42 -15.68 5.26
N ASP A 352 -29.18 -15.28 5.02
CA ASP A 352 -28.26 -15.99 4.13
C ASP A 352 -27.88 -17.38 4.68
N SER A 353 -27.85 -17.53 6.01
CA SER A 353 -27.57 -18.81 6.65
C SER A 353 -28.66 -19.87 6.38
N PHE A 354 -29.91 -19.47 6.17
CA PHE A 354 -31.03 -20.39 5.95
C PHE A 354 -30.81 -21.29 4.73
N GLY A 355 -30.39 -20.70 3.62
CA GLY A 355 -30.16 -21.46 2.39
C GLY A 355 -29.03 -22.48 2.54
N ILE A 356 -28.02 -22.17 3.36
CA ILE A 356 -26.88 -23.06 3.59
C ILE A 356 -27.28 -24.20 4.53
N LEU A 357 -27.93 -23.89 5.65
CA LEU A 357 -28.37 -24.88 6.64
C LEU A 357 -29.36 -25.88 6.03
N LEU A 358 -30.31 -25.38 5.23
CA LEU A 358 -31.29 -26.23 4.54
C LEU A 358 -30.60 -27.13 3.50
N ALA A 359 -29.67 -26.59 2.71
CA ALA A 359 -28.90 -27.39 1.75
C ALA A 359 -28.10 -28.50 2.42
N LYS A 360 -27.38 -28.17 3.51
CA LYS A 360 -26.63 -29.14 4.32
C LYS A 360 -27.52 -30.25 4.87
N TYR A 361 -28.70 -29.92 5.40
CA TYR A 361 -29.67 -30.91 5.87
C TYR A 361 -30.08 -31.90 4.76
N PHE A 362 -30.42 -31.41 3.57
CA PHE A 362 -30.86 -32.27 2.46
C PHE A 362 -29.77 -33.22 1.93
N ILE A 363 -28.50 -32.87 2.08
CA ILE A 363 -27.37 -33.74 1.72
C ILE A 363 -26.85 -34.58 2.90
N ASN A 364 -27.57 -34.61 4.03
CA ASN A 364 -27.19 -35.27 5.28
C ASN A 364 -25.84 -34.79 5.87
N ASP A 365 -25.45 -33.55 5.60
CA ASP A 365 -24.34 -32.89 6.28
C ASP A 365 -24.85 -32.25 7.58
N ILE A 366 -24.66 -32.98 8.66
CA ILE A 366 -25.24 -32.68 9.98
C ILE A 366 -24.38 -31.66 10.76
N TYR A 367 -23.09 -31.52 10.42
CA TYR A 367 -22.16 -30.68 11.17
C TYR A 367 -22.42 -29.19 10.90
N VAL A 368 -22.53 -28.41 11.98
CA VAL A 368 -22.63 -26.94 11.92
C VAL A 368 -21.55 -26.32 12.80
N PRO A 369 -20.70 -25.41 12.26
CA PRO A 369 -19.68 -24.73 13.06
C PRO A 369 -20.28 -23.96 14.26
N TYR A 370 -19.56 -23.97 15.39
CA TYR A 370 -19.96 -23.28 16.63
C TYR A 370 -21.36 -23.65 17.16
N SER A 371 -21.82 -24.87 16.87
CA SER A 371 -23.14 -25.37 17.28
C SER A 371 -23.06 -26.86 17.59
N GLU A 372 -23.70 -27.29 18.67
CA GLU A 372 -23.90 -28.72 18.95
C GLU A 372 -25.16 -29.27 18.26
N SER A 373 -26.07 -28.37 17.84
CA SER A 373 -27.28 -28.71 17.10
C SER A 373 -26.98 -29.18 15.66
N ASN A 374 -27.82 -30.08 15.14
CA ASN A 374 -27.77 -30.45 13.73
C ASN A 374 -28.24 -29.30 12.81
N SER A 375 -28.05 -29.46 11.49
CA SER A 375 -28.41 -28.45 10.48
C SER A 375 -29.89 -28.03 10.50
N LEU A 376 -30.83 -28.94 10.80
CA LEU A 376 -32.27 -28.63 10.87
C LEU A 376 -32.63 -27.87 12.14
N ASP A 377 -32.15 -28.35 13.29
CA ASP A 377 -32.38 -27.71 14.58
C ASP A 377 -31.82 -26.29 14.56
N LYS A 378 -30.61 -26.12 13.99
CA LYS A 378 -30.00 -24.80 13.86
C LYS A 378 -30.77 -23.87 12.92
N PHE A 379 -31.32 -24.42 11.83
CA PHE A 379 -32.20 -23.66 10.94
C PHE A 379 -33.43 -23.15 11.69
N LEU A 380 -34.11 -24.02 12.44
CA LEU A 380 -35.28 -23.66 13.23
C LEU A 380 -34.96 -22.61 14.28
N ASP A 381 -33.88 -22.79 15.05
CA ASP A 381 -33.42 -21.82 16.05
C ASP A 381 -33.18 -20.43 15.43
N THR A 382 -32.48 -20.40 14.29
CA THR A 382 -32.16 -19.14 13.58
C THR A 382 -33.41 -18.51 13.00
N TYR A 383 -34.38 -19.31 12.54
CA TYR A 383 -35.66 -18.83 12.03
C TYR A 383 -36.49 -18.18 13.13
N TYR A 384 -36.62 -18.82 14.29
CA TYR A 384 -37.35 -18.26 15.42
C TYR A 384 -36.70 -16.96 15.91
N ASP A 385 -35.38 -16.94 16.05
CA ASP A 385 -34.61 -15.75 16.41
C ASP A 385 -34.80 -14.59 15.41
N ALA A 386 -34.74 -14.87 14.10
CA ALA A 386 -35.00 -13.86 13.07
C ALA A 386 -36.44 -13.34 13.11
N SER A 387 -37.42 -14.23 13.33
CA SER A 387 -38.84 -13.87 13.38
C SER A 387 -39.20 -12.98 14.57
N ASN A 388 -38.59 -13.23 15.74
CA ASN A 388 -38.80 -12.43 16.95
C ASN A 388 -38.18 -11.03 16.83
N ASN A 389 -37.02 -10.92 16.16
CA ASN A 389 -36.39 -9.62 15.90
C ASN A 389 -37.19 -8.74 14.94
N MET A 390 -37.94 -9.32 14.00
CA MET A 390 -38.84 -8.55 13.12
C MET A 390 -40.04 -7.93 13.85
N GLN A 391 -40.46 -8.49 14.99
CA GLN A 391 -41.61 -7.97 15.75
C GLN A 391 -41.26 -6.78 16.67
N GLY A 392 -39.97 -6.50 16.89
CA GLY A 392 -39.50 -5.51 17.87
C GLY A 392 -38.97 -4.17 17.32
N GLN A 393 -38.84 -3.98 16.01
CA GLN A 393 -38.31 -2.75 15.41
C GLN A 393 -39.24 -2.16 14.34
N GLU A 394 -39.38 -0.83 14.34
CA GLU A 394 -40.07 -0.04 13.31
C GLU A 394 -39.49 -0.36 11.91
N SER A 395 -40.13 -1.33 11.26
CA SER A 395 -39.62 -2.03 10.09
C SER A 395 -40.02 -1.31 8.80
N ARG A 396 -39.30 -0.25 8.43
CA ARG A 396 -39.25 0.24 7.03
C ARG A 396 -37.89 0.73 6.54
N ASN A 397 -36.90 0.88 7.42
CA ASN A 397 -35.59 1.43 7.03
C ASN A 397 -34.45 0.39 6.93
N ALA A 398 -34.71 -0.90 7.19
CA ALA A 398 -33.67 -1.95 7.20
C ALA A 398 -33.50 -2.70 5.86
N LEU A 399 -34.17 -2.26 4.80
CA LEU A 399 -34.10 -2.83 3.44
C LEU A 399 -33.60 -1.80 2.40
N LYS A 400 -32.85 -0.78 2.83
CA LYS A 400 -32.17 0.17 1.96
C LYS A 400 -30.67 0.06 2.10
#